data_AF-A0ABD0ZSP3-F1
#
_entry.id   AF-A0ABD0ZSP3-F1
#
_cell.length_a   1.000
_cell.length_b   1.000
_cell.length_c   1.000
_cell.angle_alpha   90.00
_cell.angle_beta   90.00
_cell.angle_gamma   90.00
#
_symmetry.space_group_name_H-M   'P 1'
#
loop_
_entity.id
_entity.type
_entity.pdbx_description
1 polymer ?
#
loop_
_entity_poly.entity_id
_entity_poly.type
_entity_poly.pdbx_seq_one_letter_code
_entity_poly.pdbx_strand_id
1 'polypeptide(L)'
;MEEEEIAKTAKPKAKKDVAPGRVIDTYAAQCDKCHKWRVIDSQDEYEEVRSKMLEDPFNCEKKQGRSCEEAADIDYDSSRTWVIDKPGIPKTPKGFKRSLVLRKDYSKMDTYYITPTGKKLRSRNEIVAFVDANPEFKNAAPLGDFNFTVPKVMEDTIPSDLKLASPIVTSDMRISKQ
;
A
#
# COMPACT_ATOMS: atom_id res chain seq x y z
N MET A 1 38.38 24.08 33.51
CA MET A 1 36.92 23.94 33.42
C MET A 1 36.61 23.89 31.94
N GLU A 2 36.60 22.65 31.44
CA GLU A 2 35.92 22.23 30.21
C GLU A 2 34.44 22.68 30.32
N GLU A 3 33.67 22.96 29.28
CA GLU A 3 33.44 22.15 28.09
C GLU A 3 33.09 23.02 26.86
N GLU A 4 33.46 22.46 25.72
CA GLU A 4 33.28 22.93 24.35
C GLU A 4 31.89 22.48 23.85
N GLU A 5 30.99 23.43 23.57
CA GLU A 5 29.66 23.19 22.99
C GLU A 5 29.79 22.78 21.51
N ILE A 6 29.86 21.47 21.24
CA ILE A 6 29.85 20.93 19.87
C ILE A 6 28.40 20.86 19.37
N ALA A 7 28.03 21.85 18.56
CA ALA A 7 26.84 21.84 17.72
C ALA A 7 26.82 20.60 16.80
N LYS A 8 26.03 19.59 17.14
CA LYS A 8 25.76 18.43 16.26
C LYS A 8 24.83 18.83 15.13
N THR A 9 25.41 19.26 14.01
CA THR A 9 24.70 19.39 12.73
C THR A 9 24.29 18.01 12.23
N ALA A 10 22.98 17.72 12.25
CA ALA A 10 22.42 16.50 11.71
C ALA A 10 22.59 16.50 10.18
N LYS A 11 23.41 15.58 9.65
CA LYS A 11 23.57 15.36 8.21
C LYS A 11 22.23 14.98 7.56
N PRO A 12 21.86 15.53 6.39
CA PRO A 12 20.66 15.15 5.68
C PRO A 12 20.78 13.69 5.22
N LYS A 13 19.84 12.84 5.65
CA LYS A 13 19.77 11.44 5.20
C LYS A 13 19.45 11.44 3.70
N ALA A 14 20.37 10.89 2.89
CA ALA A 14 20.14 10.65 1.47
C ALA A 14 18.83 9.86 1.29
N LYS A 15 17.96 10.35 0.42
CA LYS A 15 16.73 9.64 0.03
C LYS A 15 17.16 8.36 -0.67
N LYS A 16 17.03 7.21 0.00
CA LYS A 16 17.18 5.91 -0.68
C LYS A 16 16.00 5.78 -1.63
N ASP A 17 16.26 5.89 -2.93
CA ASP A 17 15.26 5.67 -3.95
C ASP A 17 14.68 4.26 -3.80
N VAL A 18 13.35 4.19 -3.77
CA VAL A 18 12.64 2.92 -3.73
C VAL A 18 12.81 2.28 -5.11
N ALA A 19 13.33 1.05 -5.16
CA ALA A 19 13.53 0.35 -6.42
C ALA A 19 12.22 0.29 -7.24
N PRO A 20 12.29 0.34 -8.58
CA PRO A 20 11.12 0.26 -9.47
C PRO A 20 10.23 -0.94 -9.14
N GLY A 21 8.92 -0.80 -9.32
CA GLY A 21 7.94 -1.88 -9.10
C GLY A 21 7.64 -2.21 -7.62
N ARG A 22 8.16 -1.42 -6.67
CA ARG A 22 7.87 -1.61 -5.23
C ARG A 22 6.83 -0.66 -4.68
N VAL A 23 6.38 0.32 -5.45
CA VAL A 23 5.28 1.22 -5.11
C VAL A 23 4.09 0.91 -5.99
N ILE A 24 2.90 1.32 -5.56
CA ILE A 24 1.70 1.20 -6.39
C ILE A 24 1.83 2.12 -7.59
N ASP A 25 1.66 1.56 -8.79
CA ASP A 25 1.65 2.28 -10.06
C ASP A 25 0.25 2.35 -10.69
N THR A 26 -0.62 1.38 -10.38
CA THR A 26 -1.93 1.20 -10.99
C THR A 26 -2.94 0.85 -9.90
N TYR A 27 -4.08 1.54 -9.89
CA TYR A 27 -5.22 1.18 -9.07
C TYR A 27 -6.28 0.50 -9.95
N ALA A 28 -6.94 -0.53 -9.42
CA ALA A 28 -8.00 -1.22 -10.15
C ALA A 28 -9.09 -1.72 -9.21
N ALA A 29 -10.31 -1.80 -9.72
CA ALA A 29 -11.46 -2.39 -9.04
C ALA A 29 -12.09 -3.48 -9.91
N GLN A 30 -12.53 -4.56 -9.27
CA GLN A 30 -13.23 -5.64 -9.96
C GLN A 30 -14.73 -5.32 -10.04
N CYS A 31 -15.30 -5.42 -11.22
CA CYS A 31 -16.75 -5.29 -11.41
C CYS A 31 -17.49 -6.46 -10.76
N ASP A 32 -18.49 -6.17 -9.93
CA ASP A 32 -19.33 -7.16 -9.26
C ASP A 32 -20.21 -7.95 -10.25
N LYS A 33 -20.58 -7.35 -11.39
CA LYS A 33 -21.46 -7.98 -12.40
C LYS A 33 -20.71 -8.91 -13.36
N CYS A 34 -19.56 -8.49 -13.88
CA CYS A 34 -18.85 -9.19 -14.96
C CYS A 34 -17.45 -9.68 -14.57
N HIS A 35 -17.00 -9.37 -13.35
CA HIS A 35 -15.71 -9.77 -12.78
C HIS A 35 -14.46 -9.28 -13.54
N LYS A 36 -14.64 -8.39 -14.51
CA LYS A 36 -13.54 -7.70 -15.22
C LYS A 36 -12.94 -6.62 -14.32
N TRP A 37 -11.62 -6.45 -14.42
CA TRP A 37 -10.90 -5.40 -13.72
C TRP A 37 -10.92 -4.09 -14.52
N ARG A 38 -11.25 -3.01 -13.83
CA ARG A 38 -11.26 -1.65 -14.37
C ARG A 38 -10.17 -0.84 -13.69
N VAL A 39 -9.37 -0.14 -14.48
CA VAL A 39 -8.35 0.78 -13.94
C VAL A 39 -9.08 1.97 -13.31
N ILE A 40 -8.61 2.39 -12.15
CA ILE A 40 -9.11 3.55 -11.42
C ILE A 40 -8.06 4.66 -11.52
N ASP A 41 -8.49 5.86 -11.89
CA ASP A 41 -7.59 6.88 -12.43
C ASP A 41 -6.78 7.58 -11.32
N SER A 42 -7.26 7.51 -10.08
CA SER A 42 -6.61 8.12 -8.93
C SER A 42 -6.70 7.27 -7.67
N GLN A 43 -5.75 7.49 -6.76
CA GLN A 43 -5.79 6.90 -5.43
C GLN A 43 -7.06 7.28 -4.65
N ASP A 44 -7.53 8.53 -4.75
CA ASP A 44 -8.70 8.99 -3.99
C ASP A 44 -9.99 8.26 -4.43
N GLU A 45 -10.17 8.10 -5.74
CA GLU A 45 -11.27 7.35 -6.32
C GLU A 45 -11.19 5.87 -5.94
N TYR A 46 -9.99 5.29 -5.95
CA TYR A 46 -9.80 3.90 -5.50
C TYR A 46 -10.16 3.73 -4.02
N GLU A 47 -9.75 4.67 -3.17
CA GLU A 47 -10.07 4.64 -1.74
C GLU A 47 -11.57 4.81 -1.49
N GLU A 48 -12.24 5.65 -2.28
CA GLU A 48 -13.71 5.78 -2.27
C GLU A 48 -14.38 4.43 -2.55
N VAL A 49 -14.05 3.80 -3.70
CA VAL A 49 -14.57 2.49 -4.09
C VAL A 49 -14.30 1.44 -3.00
N ARG A 50 -13.06 1.35 -2.52
CA ARG A 50 -12.66 0.38 -1.49
C ARG A 50 -13.43 0.57 -0.18
N SER A 51 -13.60 1.81 0.27
CA SER A 51 -14.25 2.13 1.55
C SER A 51 -15.72 1.74 1.56
N LYS A 52 -16.40 1.84 0.41
CA LYS A 52 -17.82 1.54 0.26
C LYS A 52 -18.09 0.14 -0.27
N MET A 53 -17.06 -0.64 -0.58
CA MET A 53 -17.20 -1.90 -1.33
C MET A 53 -18.15 -2.94 -0.70
N LEU A 54 -18.37 -2.90 0.62
CA LEU A 54 -19.30 -3.78 1.32
C LEU A 54 -20.77 -3.36 1.18
N GLU A 55 -21.03 -2.07 0.99
CA GLU A 55 -22.37 -1.48 0.92
C GLU A 55 -22.76 -1.18 -0.54
N ASP A 56 -21.79 -0.74 -1.33
CA ASP A 56 -21.95 -0.29 -2.70
C ASP A 56 -20.82 -0.87 -3.60
N PRO A 57 -20.87 -2.18 -3.94
CA PRO A 57 -19.86 -2.85 -4.76
C PRO A 57 -19.60 -2.13 -6.09
N PHE A 58 -18.37 -2.21 -6.58
CA PHE A 58 -18.00 -1.56 -7.84
C PHE A 58 -18.68 -2.25 -9.04
N ASN A 59 -19.20 -1.46 -9.98
CA ASN A 59 -19.71 -1.95 -11.26
C ASN A 59 -19.21 -1.06 -12.40
N CYS A 60 -19.15 -1.59 -13.63
CA CYS A 60 -18.61 -0.85 -14.77
C CYS A 60 -19.37 0.46 -15.05
N GLU A 61 -20.68 0.48 -14.82
CA GLU A 61 -21.56 1.63 -15.07
C GLU A 61 -21.23 2.84 -14.18
N LYS A 62 -20.55 2.63 -13.05
CA LYS A 62 -20.04 3.73 -12.19
C LYS A 62 -18.94 4.54 -12.85
N LYS A 63 -18.24 3.99 -13.84
CA LYS A 63 -17.24 4.72 -14.61
C LYS A 63 -17.89 5.23 -15.89
N GLN A 64 -17.79 6.54 -16.12
CA GLN A 64 -18.43 7.18 -17.28
C GLN A 64 -17.99 6.51 -18.59
N GLY A 65 -18.98 6.14 -19.40
CA GLY A 65 -18.74 5.53 -20.71
C GLY A 65 -18.16 4.12 -20.65
N ARG A 66 -18.25 3.42 -19.52
CA ARG A 66 -17.84 2.01 -19.40
C ARG A 66 -19.02 1.07 -19.18
N SER A 67 -18.99 -0.05 -19.89
CA SER A 67 -19.99 -1.10 -19.76
C SER A 67 -19.38 -2.48 -19.47
N CYS A 68 -20.24 -3.47 -19.19
CA CYS A 68 -19.78 -4.83 -18.92
C CYS A 68 -19.38 -5.58 -20.19
N GLU A 69 -19.77 -5.10 -21.37
CA GLU A 69 -19.49 -5.69 -22.67
C GLU A 69 -18.04 -5.42 -23.10
N GLU A 70 -17.45 -4.30 -22.69
CA GLU A 70 -16.06 -3.96 -22.99
C GLU A 70 -15.06 -4.94 -22.36
N ALA A 71 -13.94 -5.18 -23.05
CA ALA A 71 -12.80 -5.95 -22.55
C ALA A 71 -12.24 -5.34 -21.27
N ALA A 72 -11.65 -6.15 -20.38
CA ALA A 72 -11.03 -5.67 -19.15
C ALA A 72 -9.92 -4.65 -19.46
N ASP A 73 -9.71 -3.68 -18.56
CA ASP A 73 -8.61 -2.71 -18.74
C ASP A 73 -7.26 -3.34 -18.42
N ILE A 74 -7.29 -4.34 -17.54
CA ILE A 74 -6.14 -5.09 -17.07
C ILE A 74 -6.59 -6.51 -16.72
N ASP A 75 -5.75 -7.49 -17.01
CA ASP A 75 -6.01 -8.88 -16.67
C ASP A 75 -5.26 -9.27 -15.39
N TYR A 76 -5.91 -10.08 -14.56
CA TYR A 76 -5.26 -10.67 -13.40
C TYR A 76 -4.35 -11.81 -13.88
N ASP A 77 -3.05 -11.50 -13.99
CA ASP A 77 -2.01 -12.41 -14.47
C ASP A 77 -0.68 -12.19 -13.73
N SER A 78 0.38 -12.86 -14.17
CA SER A 78 1.73 -12.75 -13.63
C SER A 78 2.62 -11.71 -14.34
N SER A 79 2.05 -10.87 -15.21
CA SER A 79 2.80 -9.76 -15.85
C SER A 79 3.23 -8.69 -14.83
N ARG A 80 2.56 -8.65 -13.68
CA ARG A 80 2.85 -7.76 -12.54
C ARG A 80 2.41 -8.40 -11.23
N THR A 81 2.99 -7.94 -10.12
CA THR A 81 2.53 -8.37 -8.80
C THR A 81 1.26 -7.62 -8.39
N TRP A 82 0.21 -8.40 -8.12
CA TRP A 82 -1.05 -7.90 -7.60
C TRP A 82 -1.03 -7.86 -6.07
N VAL A 83 -1.69 -6.83 -5.55
CA VAL A 83 -2.01 -6.71 -4.12
C VAL A 83 -3.48 -6.33 -3.98
N ILE A 84 -4.19 -6.97 -3.06
CA ILE A 84 -5.63 -6.78 -2.89
C ILE A 84 -5.94 -6.29 -1.47
N ASP A 85 -6.48 -5.08 -1.35
CA ASP A 85 -6.93 -4.53 -0.07
C ASP A 85 -8.16 -5.31 0.45
N LYS A 86 -8.30 -5.35 1.78
CA LYS A 86 -9.54 -5.82 2.41
C LYS A 86 -10.69 -4.83 2.09
N PRO A 87 -11.92 -5.31 1.81
CA PRO A 87 -13.08 -4.44 1.68
C PRO A 87 -13.31 -3.58 2.92
N GLY A 88 -13.82 -2.35 2.73
CA GLY A 88 -14.25 -1.48 3.83
C GLY A 88 -13.12 -0.78 4.58
N ILE A 89 -11.89 -0.76 4.05
CA ILE A 89 -10.83 0.08 4.61
C ILE A 89 -11.18 1.56 4.31
N PRO A 90 -11.24 2.43 5.34
CA PRO A 90 -11.65 3.83 5.19
C PRO A 90 -10.70 4.61 4.30
N LYS A 91 -11.16 5.75 3.78
CA LYS A 91 -10.29 6.69 3.03
C LYS A 91 -9.20 7.24 3.92
N THR A 92 -8.10 7.64 3.30
CA THR A 92 -7.03 8.39 3.96
C THR A 92 -7.58 9.72 4.50
N PRO A 93 -7.22 10.12 5.73
CA PRO A 93 -7.62 11.41 6.28
C PRO A 93 -7.22 12.58 5.39
N LYS A 94 -8.06 13.62 5.33
CA LYS A 94 -7.86 14.76 4.44
C LYS A 94 -6.50 15.43 4.68
N GLY A 95 -5.77 15.69 3.59
CA GLY A 95 -4.43 16.30 3.62
C GLY A 95 -3.29 15.28 3.74
N PHE A 96 -3.59 14.03 4.07
CA PHE A 96 -2.60 12.96 4.08
C PHE A 96 -2.70 12.13 2.79
N LYS A 97 -1.63 11.39 2.47
CA LYS A 97 -1.64 10.36 1.42
C LYS A 97 -1.13 9.03 1.97
N ARG A 98 -1.88 7.95 1.76
CA ARG A 98 -1.40 6.59 2.07
C ARG A 98 -0.37 6.18 1.02
N SER A 99 0.78 5.68 1.45
CA SER A 99 1.84 5.18 0.57
C SER A 99 2.16 3.75 0.96
N LEU A 100 2.09 2.84 0.00
CA LEU A 100 2.40 1.43 0.18
C LEU A 100 3.72 1.09 -0.50
N VAL A 101 4.57 0.32 0.19
CA VAL A 101 5.84 -0.15 -0.36
C VAL A 101 5.93 -1.66 -0.19
N LEU A 102 6.00 -2.40 -1.30
CA LEU A 102 6.21 -3.85 -1.32
C LEU A 102 7.61 -4.18 -0.82
N ARG A 103 7.75 -5.15 0.10
CA ARG A 103 9.06 -5.61 0.57
C ARG A 103 9.84 -6.33 -0.53
N LYS A 104 11.17 -6.33 -0.41
CA LYS A 104 12.06 -6.95 -1.40
C LYS A 104 11.85 -8.46 -1.53
N ASP A 105 11.39 -9.10 -0.47
CA ASP A 105 11.10 -10.54 -0.38
C ASP A 105 9.65 -10.87 -0.78
N TYR A 106 8.87 -9.88 -1.25
CA TYR A 106 7.46 -10.03 -1.64
C TYR A 106 6.53 -10.51 -0.51
N SER A 107 7.01 -10.55 0.74
CA SER A 107 6.25 -11.12 1.86
C SER A 107 5.00 -10.32 2.23
N LYS A 108 5.09 -8.99 2.17
CA LYS A 108 3.98 -8.06 2.43
C LYS A 108 4.33 -6.64 1.97
N MET A 109 3.35 -5.76 2.04
CA MET A 109 3.57 -4.32 1.94
C MET A 109 3.81 -3.68 3.31
N ASP A 110 4.55 -2.58 3.33
CA ASP A 110 4.64 -1.66 4.46
C ASP A 110 3.78 -0.41 4.15
N THR A 111 2.93 -0.01 5.09
CA THR A 111 2.07 1.18 4.99
C THR A 111 2.72 2.40 5.62
N TYR A 112 2.65 3.52 4.90
CA TYR A 112 3.10 4.82 5.35
C TYR A 112 2.04 5.88 5.10
N TYR A 113 2.12 6.98 5.83
CA TYR A 113 1.35 8.19 5.57
C TYR A 113 2.30 9.33 5.23
N ILE A 114 2.01 10.04 4.14
CA ILE A 114 2.70 11.27 3.76
C ILE A 114 1.87 12.43 4.29
N THR A 115 2.47 13.28 5.11
CA THR A 115 1.83 14.48 5.67
C THR A 115 1.68 15.57 4.59
N PRO A 116 0.84 16.59 4.83
CA PRO A 116 0.79 17.80 3.98
C PRO A 116 2.15 18.47 3.78
N THR A 117 3.05 18.35 4.77
CA THR A 117 4.42 18.86 4.73
C THR A 117 5.41 17.93 4.03
N GLY A 118 4.94 16.79 3.49
CA GLY A 118 5.76 15.79 2.79
C GLY A 118 6.53 14.83 3.69
N LYS A 119 6.35 14.88 5.02
CA LYS A 119 6.99 13.95 5.96
C LYS A 119 6.34 12.58 5.84
N LYS A 120 7.18 11.54 5.79
CA LYS A 120 6.74 10.14 5.76
C LYS A 120 6.66 9.59 7.19
N LEU A 121 5.48 9.11 7.57
CA LEU A 121 5.18 8.51 8.87
C LEU A 121 4.89 7.02 8.69
N ARG A 122 5.39 6.18 9.59
CA ARG A 122 5.31 4.71 9.50
C ARG A 122 4.54 4.05 10.65
N SER A 123 4.06 4.83 11.62
CA SER A 123 3.36 4.29 12.78
C SER A 123 2.33 5.26 13.34
N ARG A 124 1.41 4.73 14.15
CA ARG A 124 0.42 5.55 14.88
C ARG A 124 1.10 6.54 15.83
N ASN A 125 2.16 6.13 16.52
CA ASN A 125 2.91 7.02 17.44
C ASN A 125 3.52 8.21 16.69
N GLU A 126 4.01 8.00 15.48
CA GLU A 126 4.53 9.10 14.65
C GLU A 126 3.43 10.04 14.15
N ILE A 127 2.23 9.52 13.88
CA ILE A 127 1.05 10.34 13.54
C ILE A 127 0.63 11.18 14.75
N VAL A 128 0.53 10.58 15.94
CA VAL A 128 0.20 11.30 17.17
C VAL A 128 1.20 12.43 17.40
N ALA A 129 2.50 12.12 17.37
CA ALA A 129 3.55 13.13 17.53
C ALA A 129 3.48 14.23 16.45
N PHE A 130 3.10 13.89 15.22
CA PHE A 130 2.91 14.90 14.16
C PHE A 130 1.70 15.80 14.44
N VAL A 131 0.55 15.22 14.77
CA VAL A 131 -0.69 15.97 15.04
C VAL A 131 -0.57 16.84 16.30
N ASP A 132 0.14 16.37 17.34
CA ASP A 132 0.41 17.16 18.54
C ASP A 132 1.31 18.37 18.26
N ALA A 133 2.30 18.20 17.37
CA ALA A 133 3.19 19.28 16.94
C ALA A 133 2.55 20.23 15.91
N ASN A 134 1.42 19.86 15.30
CA ASN A 134 0.74 20.65 14.26
C ASN A 134 -0.79 20.67 14.54
N PRO A 135 -1.23 21.48 15.53
CA PRO A 135 -2.60 21.45 16.05
C PRO A 135 -3.69 21.73 15.01
N GLU A 136 -3.38 22.39 13.90
CA GLU A 136 -4.30 22.63 12.77
C GLU A 136 -4.85 21.34 12.15
N PHE A 137 -4.14 20.22 12.31
CA PHE A 137 -4.57 18.91 11.81
C PHE A 137 -5.39 18.10 12.81
N LYS A 138 -5.55 18.55 14.07
CA LYS A 138 -6.31 17.80 15.10
C LYS A 138 -7.76 17.53 14.69
N ASN A 139 -8.41 18.52 14.09
CA ASN A 139 -9.81 18.39 13.65
C ASN A 139 -9.91 17.78 12.24
N ALA A 140 -8.90 18.01 11.38
CA ALA A 140 -8.92 17.57 9.98
C ALA A 140 -8.54 16.09 9.80
N ALA A 141 -7.80 15.51 10.75
CA ALA A 141 -7.35 14.13 10.69
C ALA A 141 -7.46 13.44 12.07
N PRO A 142 -8.68 13.02 12.46
CA PRO A 142 -8.88 12.23 13.66
C PRO A 142 -7.97 10.98 13.69
N LEU A 143 -7.35 10.70 14.84
CA LEU A 143 -6.41 9.58 14.98
C LEU A 143 -7.03 8.19 14.71
N GLY A 144 -8.37 8.09 14.83
CA GLY A 144 -9.15 6.89 14.52
C GLY A 144 -9.19 6.55 13.03
N ASP A 145 -9.05 7.55 12.16
CA ASP A 145 -9.23 7.41 10.72
C ASP A 145 -7.98 6.86 10.02
N PHE A 146 -6.83 6.87 10.70
CA PHE A 146 -5.60 6.28 10.19
C PHE A 146 -5.62 4.75 10.31
N ASN A 147 -5.68 4.07 9.16
CA ASN A 147 -5.70 2.62 9.06
C ASN A 147 -4.39 2.05 8.51
N PHE A 148 -3.75 1.14 9.24
CA PHE A 148 -2.47 0.52 8.83
C PHE A 148 -2.62 -0.88 8.22
N THR A 149 -3.86 -1.34 7.98
CA THR A 149 -4.12 -2.58 7.24
C THR A 149 -3.42 -2.51 5.89
N VAL A 150 -2.71 -3.57 5.53
CA VAL A 150 -1.99 -3.69 4.26
C VAL A 150 -2.77 -4.61 3.32
N PRO A 151 -2.70 -4.39 1.99
CA PRO A 151 -3.27 -5.34 1.04
C PRO A 151 -2.52 -6.67 1.08
N LYS A 152 -3.22 -7.75 0.76
CA LYS A 152 -2.64 -9.09 0.62
C LYS A 152 -1.84 -9.14 -0.68
N VAL A 153 -0.60 -9.65 -0.63
CA VAL A 153 0.18 -9.93 -1.83
C VAL A 153 -0.31 -11.22 -2.47
N MET A 154 -0.51 -11.21 -3.79
CA MET A 154 -1.01 -12.35 -4.54
C MET A 154 0.17 -13.16 -5.10
N GLU A 155 0.53 -14.25 -4.42
CA GLU A 155 1.74 -15.04 -4.68
C GLU A 155 1.81 -15.65 -6.08
N ASP A 156 0.65 -15.97 -6.64
CA ASP A 156 0.45 -16.48 -8.00
C ASP A 156 0.83 -15.44 -9.08
N THR A 157 0.80 -14.15 -8.73
CA THR A 157 1.13 -13.03 -9.64
C THR A 157 2.56 -12.51 -9.49
N ILE A 158 3.34 -13.06 -8.55
CA ILE A 158 4.77 -12.70 -8.41
C ILE A 158 5.51 -13.26 -9.63
N PRO A 159 6.24 -12.42 -10.42
CA PRO A 159 6.99 -12.88 -11.59
C PRO A 159 7.92 -14.04 -11.26
N SER A 160 7.87 -15.09 -12.08
CA SER A 160 8.58 -16.36 -11.84
C SER A 160 10.10 -16.20 -11.72
N ASP A 161 10.68 -15.25 -12.44
CA ASP A 161 12.12 -14.97 -12.43
C ASP A 161 12.64 -14.53 -11.04
N LEU A 162 11.73 -14.07 -10.16
CA LEU A 162 12.04 -13.63 -8.80
C LEU A 162 11.75 -14.70 -7.74
N LYS A 163 10.96 -15.73 -8.06
CA LYS A 163 10.67 -16.87 -7.15
C LYS A 163 11.90 -17.75 -6.91
N LEU A 164 12.90 -17.70 -7.79
CA LEU A 164 14.13 -18.49 -7.70
C LEU A 164 15.13 -18.00 -6.63
N ALA A 165 14.87 -16.87 -5.96
CA ALA A 165 15.74 -16.31 -4.92
C ALA A 165 15.37 -16.71 -3.48
N SER A 166 14.27 -17.46 -3.28
CA SER A 166 13.90 -17.97 -1.96
C SER A 166 14.59 -19.32 -1.69
N PRO A 167 15.25 -19.53 -0.53
CA PRO A 167 15.95 -20.76 -0.26
C PRO A 167 14.96 -21.92 -0.20
N ILE A 168 15.18 -22.92 -1.04
CA ILE A 168 14.53 -24.22 -0.95
C ILE A 168 14.87 -24.78 0.44
N VAL A 169 13.89 -24.82 1.33
CA VAL A 169 14.00 -25.60 2.57
C VAL A 169 13.94 -27.06 2.15
N THR A 170 15.10 -27.68 1.95
CA THR A 170 15.19 -29.12 1.79
C THR A 170 14.81 -29.76 3.12
N SER A 171 13.65 -30.40 3.17
CA SER A 171 13.25 -31.28 4.27
C SER A 171 14.24 -32.44 4.35
N ASP A 172 15.14 -32.39 5.33
CA ASP A 172 16.01 -33.51 5.66
C ASP A 172 15.16 -34.65 6.24
N MET A 173 14.94 -35.65 5.41
CA MET A 173 14.33 -36.92 5.79
C MET A 173 15.30 -37.67 6.70
N ARG A 174 15.08 -37.59 8.01
CA ARG A 174 15.83 -38.39 9.01
C ARG A 174 15.55 -39.87 8.78
N ILE A 175 16.55 -40.57 8.24
CA ILE A 175 16.62 -42.04 8.27
C ILE A 175 16.88 -42.47 9.70
N SER A 176 15.92 -43.18 10.29
CA SER A 176 16.13 -44.02 11.47
C SER A 176 17.08 -45.16 11.11
N LYS A 177 18.13 -45.35 11.93
CA LYS A 177 18.85 -46.61 12.00
C LYS A 177 18.52 -47.32 13.32
N GLN A 178 18.37 -48.63 13.17
CA GLN A 178 18.02 -49.66 14.16
C GLN A 178 18.95 -49.67 15.37
#